data_AF-A0A800C7K2-F1
#
_entry.id   AF-A0A800C7K2-F1
#
_cell.length_a   1.000
_cell.length_b   1.000
_cell.length_c   1.000
_cell.angle_alpha   90.00
_cell.angle_beta   90.00
_cell.angle_gamma   90.00
#
_symmetry.space_group_name_H-M   'P 1'
#
loop_
_entity.id
_entity.type
_entity.pdbx_description
1 polymer ?
#
loop_
_entity_poly.entity_id
_entity_poly.type
_entity_poly.pdbx_seq_one_letter_code
_entity_poly.pdbx_strand_id
1 'polypeptide(L)'
;MHGKGLESFYERAKKSGINFIRSRVSEVRRDSQTEDLIVRYVTEDGSLHQDIFNLIVLPMGLEAPEGNFTLAKAAGIQLNSHGFCRTGLFDPLSTSREGIYVAGGFRGPMPLPDSVMQASGTAACVTELLAAARGTLISEKAFIEERPVEQEPLRIGVFVCNCGKNIAGVVDVEEVKKYAATLPDVVISTDNLYSCSEDTQALIKETIVNERLNRVVVAACTPRTHEPLFQETIREAGLNRCLVEMVNIRDQCSWVHAHEKEEATQKSKDLIRMAVAKAGLIQPLDEPVIDVVPRGLVIGGGLAGMTAALSLAEQGLECYLVERTTKLGGNLHNIHYTLEGENPQDYLK
;
A
#
# COMPACT_ATOMS: atom_id res chain seq x y z
N MET A 1 -2.46 -20.35 -1.77
CA MET A 1 -2.32 -18.92 -2.09
C MET A 1 -0.93 -18.68 -2.66
N HIS A 2 -0.75 -17.75 -3.58
CA HIS A 2 0.54 -17.47 -4.23
C HIS A 2 1.03 -16.07 -3.80
N GLY A 3 2.28 -15.98 -3.37
CA GLY A 3 2.87 -14.74 -2.85
C GLY A 3 3.73 -14.97 -1.62
N LYS A 4 4.69 -14.09 -1.38
CA LYS A 4 5.62 -14.19 -0.26
C LYS A 4 4.86 -14.13 1.08
N GLY A 5 5.04 -15.14 1.93
CA GLY A 5 4.48 -15.18 3.28
C GLY A 5 3.00 -15.60 3.38
N LEU A 6 2.29 -15.82 2.26
CA LEU A 6 0.89 -16.26 2.30
C LEU A 6 0.75 -17.70 2.81
N GLU A 7 1.70 -18.57 2.50
CA GLU A 7 1.73 -19.93 3.06
C GLU A 7 1.91 -19.90 4.58
N SER A 8 2.85 -19.09 5.07
CA SER A 8 3.03 -18.90 6.50
C SER A 8 1.79 -18.30 7.18
N PHE A 9 1.04 -17.44 6.48
CA PHE A 9 -0.24 -16.91 6.97
C PHE A 9 -1.30 -18.02 7.07
N TYR A 10 -1.43 -18.85 6.04
CA TYR A 10 -2.32 -20.01 6.04
C TYR A 10 -2.01 -20.99 7.17
N GLU A 11 -0.73 -21.30 7.39
CA GLU A 11 -0.30 -22.17 8.48
C GLU A 11 -0.53 -21.57 9.88
N ARG A 12 -0.39 -20.25 10.04
CA ARG A 12 -0.77 -19.57 11.29
C ARG A 12 -2.28 -19.66 11.53
N ALA A 13 -3.09 -19.43 10.50
CA ALA A 13 -4.55 -19.52 10.60
C ALA A 13 -5.01 -20.92 11.07
N LYS A 14 -4.42 -22.00 10.53
CA LYS A 14 -4.66 -23.37 11.01
C LYS A 14 -4.34 -23.53 12.50
N LYS A 15 -3.16 -23.05 12.93
CA LYS A 15 -2.72 -23.13 14.33
C LYS A 15 -3.60 -22.34 15.29
N SER A 16 -4.29 -21.31 14.80
CA SER A 16 -5.31 -20.56 15.54
C SER A 16 -6.66 -21.27 15.66
N GLY A 17 -6.78 -22.51 15.20
CA GLY A 17 -8.01 -23.31 15.29
C GLY A 17 -9.00 -23.09 14.15
N ILE A 18 -8.59 -22.41 13.06
CA ILE A 18 -9.42 -22.27 11.86
C ILE A 18 -9.41 -23.60 11.11
N ASN A 19 -10.59 -24.19 10.96
CA ASN A 19 -10.79 -25.43 10.22
C ASN A 19 -10.87 -25.15 8.72
N PHE A 20 -9.95 -25.71 7.96
CA PHE A 20 -9.96 -25.64 6.49
C PHE A 20 -10.43 -26.97 5.92
N ILE A 21 -11.64 -26.97 5.36
CA ILE A 21 -12.21 -28.15 4.72
C ILE A 21 -12.07 -27.98 3.21
N ARG A 22 -11.31 -28.88 2.56
CA ARG A 22 -11.19 -28.89 1.10
C ARG A 22 -12.46 -29.48 0.50
N SER A 23 -13.43 -28.62 0.21
CA SER A 23 -14.71 -29.01 -0.37
C SER A 23 -15.33 -27.89 -1.20
N ARG A 24 -16.24 -28.26 -2.11
CA ARG A 24 -17.17 -27.33 -2.75
C ARG A 24 -18.54 -27.51 -2.10
N VAL A 25 -19.04 -26.46 -1.47
CA VAL A 25 -20.39 -26.45 -0.90
C VAL A 25 -21.42 -26.69 -2.00
N SER A 26 -22.32 -27.64 -1.77
CA SER A 26 -23.35 -28.05 -2.71
C SER A 26 -24.67 -27.30 -2.50
N GLU A 27 -25.01 -27.00 -1.25
CA GLU A 27 -26.26 -26.36 -0.86
C GLU A 27 -26.09 -25.60 0.45
N VAL A 28 -26.78 -24.46 0.55
CA VAL A 28 -26.99 -23.72 1.80
C VAL A 28 -28.49 -23.53 1.97
N ARG A 29 -29.04 -24.01 3.08
CA ARG A 29 -30.47 -23.87 3.41
C ARG A 29 -30.65 -23.21 4.76
N ARG A 30 -31.63 -22.32 4.87
CA ARG A 30 -32.04 -21.75 6.15
C ARG A 30 -33.02 -22.68 6.87
N ASP A 31 -32.82 -22.92 8.15
CA ASP A 31 -33.78 -23.63 8.98
C ASP A 31 -34.98 -22.72 9.30
N SER A 32 -36.19 -23.19 9.04
CA SER A 32 -37.41 -22.38 9.17
C SER A 32 -37.82 -22.07 10.61
N GLN A 33 -37.29 -22.80 11.60
CA GLN A 33 -37.61 -22.60 13.02
C GLN A 33 -36.52 -21.83 13.74
N THR A 34 -35.25 -22.17 13.49
CA THR A 34 -34.12 -21.57 14.22
C THR A 34 -33.45 -20.42 13.46
N GLU A 35 -33.75 -20.28 12.16
CA GLU A 35 -33.12 -19.33 11.24
C GLU A 35 -31.62 -19.59 10.99
N ASP A 36 -31.08 -20.70 11.50
CA ASP A 36 -29.70 -21.13 11.28
C ASP A 36 -29.46 -21.58 9.84
N LEU A 37 -28.19 -21.59 9.43
CA LEU A 37 -27.76 -21.93 8.09
C LEU A 37 -27.16 -23.33 8.07
N ILE A 38 -27.82 -24.23 7.35
CA ILE A 38 -27.41 -25.60 7.13
C ILE A 38 -26.57 -25.65 5.84
N VAL A 39 -25.30 -26.06 5.97
CA VAL A 39 -24.35 -26.16 4.86
C VAL A 39 -24.09 -27.62 4.54
N ARG A 40 -24.35 -28.00 3.28
CA ARG A 40 -24.10 -29.35 2.77
C ARG A 40 -22.90 -29.38 1.85
N TYR A 41 -21.94 -30.24 2.12
CA TYR A 41 -20.69 -30.32 1.36
C TYR A 41 -20.12 -31.75 1.35
N VAL A 42 -19.20 -32.03 0.43
CA VAL A 42 -18.58 -33.36 0.25
C VAL A 42 -17.08 -33.27 0.49
N THR A 43 -16.54 -34.11 1.36
CA THR A 43 -15.11 -34.17 1.67
C THR A 43 -14.33 -34.97 0.63
N GLU A 44 -12.99 -34.92 0.69
CA GLU A 44 -12.12 -35.57 -0.31
C GLU A 44 -12.27 -37.09 -0.39
N ASP A 45 -12.74 -37.73 0.69
CA ASP A 45 -13.07 -39.16 0.76
C ASP A 45 -14.44 -39.50 0.15
N GLY A 46 -15.19 -38.49 -0.32
CA GLY A 46 -16.53 -38.64 -0.90
C GLY A 46 -17.66 -38.66 0.12
N SER A 47 -17.37 -38.47 1.42
CA SER A 47 -18.38 -38.44 2.47
C SER A 47 -19.24 -37.17 2.39
N LEU A 48 -20.56 -37.32 2.56
CA LEU A 48 -21.50 -36.20 2.60
C LEU A 48 -21.63 -35.69 4.04
N HIS A 49 -21.35 -34.40 4.23
CA HIS A 49 -21.44 -33.73 5.53
C HIS A 49 -22.50 -32.64 5.52
N GLN A 50 -23.06 -32.39 6.70
CA GLN A 50 -24.03 -31.34 6.94
C GLN A 50 -23.73 -30.67 8.29
N ASP A 51 -23.33 -29.40 8.24
CA ASP A 51 -23.02 -28.60 9.42
C ASP A 51 -23.98 -27.42 9.54
N ILE A 52 -24.15 -26.91 10.77
CA ILE A 52 -25.05 -25.81 11.09
C ILE A 52 -24.22 -24.61 11.55
N PHE A 53 -24.49 -23.43 10.98
CA PHE A 53 -23.80 -22.19 11.29
C PHE A 53 -24.81 -21.05 11.49
N ASN A 54 -24.51 -20.11 12.37
CA ASN A 54 -25.34 -18.90 12.55
C ASN A 54 -25.02 -17.81 11.51
N LEU A 55 -23.88 -17.89 10.84
CA LEU A 55 -23.43 -16.94 9.82
C LEU A 55 -22.59 -17.65 8.75
N ILE A 56 -22.84 -17.31 7.49
CA ILE A 56 -22.00 -17.71 6.36
C ILE A 56 -21.48 -16.44 5.69
N VAL A 57 -20.17 -16.40 5.49
CA VAL A 57 -19.49 -15.35 4.73
C VAL A 57 -19.15 -15.92 3.36
N LEU A 58 -19.73 -15.36 2.30
CA LEU A 58 -19.46 -15.77 0.92
C LEU A 58 -18.27 -14.96 0.38
N PRO A 59 -17.10 -15.58 0.14
CA PRO A 59 -15.97 -14.89 -0.48
C PRO A 59 -16.25 -14.74 -1.98
N MET A 60 -16.93 -13.66 -2.35
CA MET A 60 -17.25 -13.36 -3.74
C MET A 60 -15.97 -13.07 -4.53
N GLY A 61 -15.94 -13.56 -5.78
CA GLY A 61 -14.89 -13.21 -6.72
C GLY A 61 -14.99 -11.74 -7.14
N LEU A 62 -13.90 -11.21 -7.67
CA LEU A 62 -13.92 -9.90 -8.32
C LEU A 62 -14.38 -10.06 -9.77
N GLU A 63 -15.35 -9.25 -10.16
CA GLU A 63 -15.83 -9.12 -11.54
C GLU A 63 -15.28 -7.84 -12.17
N ALA A 64 -15.35 -7.76 -13.50
CA ALA A 64 -15.01 -6.53 -14.19
C ALA A 64 -15.98 -5.40 -13.76
N PRO A 65 -15.50 -4.15 -13.64
CA PRO A 65 -16.33 -3.05 -13.17
C PRO A 65 -17.49 -2.77 -14.11
N GLU A 66 -18.61 -2.32 -13.55
CA GLU A 66 -19.73 -1.81 -14.33
C GLU A 66 -19.26 -0.66 -15.25
N GLY A 67 -19.72 -0.67 -16.50
CA GLY A 67 -19.30 0.32 -17.51
C GLY A 67 -17.96 0.03 -18.20
N ASN A 68 -17.31 -1.11 -17.91
CA ASN A 68 -16.11 -1.58 -18.63
C ASN A 68 -16.23 -1.52 -20.16
N PHE A 69 -17.37 -1.91 -20.75
CA PHE A 69 -17.58 -1.85 -22.20
C PHE A 69 -17.63 -0.41 -22.72
N THR A 70 -18.26 0.50 -21.97
CA THR A 70 -18.32 1.93 -22.32
C THR A 70 -16.93 2.54 -22.26
N LEU A 71 -16.18 2.26 -21.19
CA LEU A 71 -14.79 2.70 -21.04
C LEU A 71 -13.92 2.13 -22.17
N ALA A 72 -14.03 0.84 -22.45
CA ALA A 72 -13.26 0.18 -23.51
C ALA A 72 -13.56 0.78 -24.88
N LYS A 73 -14.84 1.07 -25.18
CA LYS A 73 -15.24 1.72 -26.42
C LYS A 73 -14.70 3.16 -26.51
N ALA A 74 -14.81 3.94 -25.45
CA ALA A 74 -14.31 5.32 -25.40
C ALA A 74 -12.79 5.38 -25.53
N ALA A 75 -12.09 4.48 -24.84
CA ALA A 75 -10.64 4.33 -24.89
C ALA A 75 -10.16 3.52 -26.10
N GLY A 76 -11.04 2.96 -26.93
CA GLY A 76 -10.66 2.14 -28.09
C GLY A 76 -9.77 0.94 -27.76
N ILE A 77 -9.98 0.30 -26.61
CA ILE A 77 -9.22 -0.88 -26.16
C ILE A 77 -10.08 -2.15 -26.19
N GLN A 78 -9.43 -3.31 -26.25
CA GLN A 78 -10.07 -4.62 -26.22
C GLN A 78 -10.19 -5.15 -24.79
N LEU A 79 -11.27 -5.88 -24.56
CA LEU A 79 -11.48 -6.64 -23.32
C LEU A 79 -11.22 -8.14 -23.56
N ASN A 80 -10.85 -8.85 -22.50
CA ASN A 80 -10.80 -10.31 -22.50
C ASN A 80 -12.21 -10.92 -22.31
N SER A 81 -12.31 -12.25 -22.34
CA SER A 81 -13.58 -12.99 -22.18
C SER A 81 -14.28 -12.76 -20.84
N HIS A 82 -13.59 -12.19 -19.86
CA HIS A 82 -14.11 -11.89 -18.53
C HIS A 82 -14.44 -10.41 -18.35
N GLY A 83 -14.32 -9.58 -19.40
CA GLY A 83 -14.63 -8.16 -19.37
C GLY A 83 -13.53 -7.26 -18.77
N PHE A 84 -12.35 -7.79 -18.47
CA PHE A 84 -11.18 -7.01 -18.04
C PHE A 84 -10.37 -6.55 -19.25
N CYS A 85 -9.47 -5.57 -19.06
CA CYS A 85 -8.58 -5.12 -20.11
C CYS A 85 -7.73 -6.27 -20.66
N ARG A 86 -7.75 -6.47 -21.98
CA ARG A 86 -6.86 -7.42 -22.65
C ARG A 86 -5.43 -6.86 -22.67
N THR A 87 -4.48 -7.65 -22.19
CA THR A 87 -3.04 -7.34 -22.15
C THR A 87 -2.24 -8.55 -22.66
N GLY A 88 -0.97 -8.35 -23.01
CA GLY A 88 -0.04 -9.43 -23.34
C GLY A 88 0.64 -10.00 -22.08
N LEU A 89 1.23 -11.19 -22.19
CA LEU A 89 2.00 -11.77 -21.09
C LEU A 89 3.32 -11.02 -20.85
N PHE A 90 4.03 -10.71 -21.95
CA PHE A 90 5.31 -10.00 -21.92
C PHE A 90 5.16 -8.48 -21.86
N ASP A 91 3.99 -7.96 -22.23
CA ASP A 91 3.61 -6.55 -22.13
C ASP A 91 2.39 -6.38 -21.21
N PRO A 92 2.53 -6.69 -19.92
CA PRO A 92 1.40 -6.81 -18.99
C PRO A 92 0.67 -5.48 -18.72
N LEU A 93 1.29 -4.35 -19.07
CA LEU A 93 0.77 -3.01 -18.79
C LEU A 93 0.24 -2.33 -20.06
N SER A 94 0.53 -2.88 -21.23
CA SER A 94 0.11 -2.35 -22.52
C SER A 94 -1.27 -2.86 -22.87
N THR A 95 -2.16 -1.95 -23.25
CA THR A 95 -3.47 -2.33 -23.78
C THR A 95 -3.36 -2.70 -25.26
N SER A 96 -4.47 -3.07 -25.89
CA SER A 96 -4.52 -3.28 -27.34
C SER A 96 -4.38 -1.99 -28.17
N ARG A 97 -4.27 -0.82 -27.53
CA ARG A 97 -4.11 0.47 -28.19
C ARG A 97 -2.82 1.13 -27.73
N GLU A 98 -1.95 1.45 -28.69
CA GLU A 98 -0.71 2.17 -28.44
C GLU A 98 -0.99 3.51 -27.73
N GLY A 99 -0.11 3.87 -26.79
CA GLY A 99 -0.26 5.07 -25.96
C GLY A 99 -1.32 4.96 -24.85
N ILE A 100 -2.03 3.83 -24.74
CA ILE A 100 -2.86 3.52 -23.56
C ILE A 100 -2.28 2.35 -22.79
N TYR A 101 -2.13 2.58 -21.49
CA TYR A 101 -1.68 1.59 -20.53
C TYR A 101 -2.77 1.28 -19.49
N VAL A 102 -2.60 0.17 -18.78
CA VAL A 102 -3.51 -0.29 -17.72
C VAL A 102 -2.72 -0.75 -16.49
N ALA A 103 -3.23 -0.41 -15.31
CA ALA A 103 -2.71 -0.87 -14.03
C ALA A 103 -3.84 -1.28 -13.08
N GLY A 104 -3.55 -2.23 -12.20
CA GLY A 104 -4.44 -2.60 -11.11
C GLY A 104 -5.63 -3.46 -11.55
N GLY A 105 -6.68 -3.45 -10.74
CA GLY A 105 -7.78 -4.42 -10.81
C GLY A 105 -8.53 -4.50 -12.14
N PHE A 106 -8.41 -3.50 -13.03
CA PHE A 106 -9.04 -3.56 -14.36
C PHE A 106 -8.31 -4.51 -15.32
N ARG A 107 -7.07 -4.91 -15.03
CA ARG A 107 -6.38 -6.00 -15.75
C ARG A 107 -6.89 -7.37 -15.31
N GLY A 108 -7.38 -7.48 -14.08
CA GLY A 108 -7.90 -8.71 -13.50
C GLY A 108 -7.79 -8.71 -11.97
N PRO A 109 -8.41 -9.70 -11.29
CA PRO A 109 -8.33 -9.85 -9.84
C PRO A 109 -6.86 -9.99 -9.38
N MET A 110 -6.41 -9.11 -8.49
CA MET A 110 -5.03 -9.12 -8.01
C MET A 110 -4.92 -8.53 -6.59
N PRO A 111 -3.87 -8.87 -5.83
CA PRO A 111 -3.63 -8.29 -4.53
C PRO A 111 -3.08 -6.85 -4.63
N LEU A 112 -3.24 -6.07 -3.56
CA LEU A 112 -2.77 -4.68 -3.47
C LEU A 112 -1.30 -4.47 -3.87
N PRO A 113 -0.32 -5.30 -3.44
CA PRO A 113 1.07 -5.10 -3.83
C PRO A 113 1.28 -5.15 -5.35
N ASP A 114 0.54 -6.03 -6.05
CA ASP A 114 0.64 -6.16 -7.50
C ASP A 114 0.03 -4.95 -8.19
N SER A 115 -1.09 -4.42 -7.69
CA SER A 115 -1.67 -3.18 -8.19
C SER A 115 -0.71 -1.99 -8.07
N VAL A 116 -0.02 -1.85 -6.94
CA VAL A 116 0.97 -0.78 -6.71
C VAL A 116 2.19 -0.95 -7.61
N MET A 117 2.66 -2.18 -7.78
CA MET A 117 3.76 -2.50 -8.71
C MET A 117 3.38 -2.15 -10.15
N GLN A 118 2.18 -2.52 -10.60
CA GLN A 118 1.70 -2.19 -11.94
C GLN A 118 1.52 -0.69 -12.16
N ALA A 119 1.08 0.05 -11.14
CA ALA A 119 1.00 1.51 -11.21
C ALA A 119 2.38 2.13 -11.46
N SER A 120 3.41 1.65 -10.74
CA SER A 120 4.79 2.11 -10.92
C SER A 120 5.34 1.77 -12.31
N GLY A 121 5.10 0.54 -12.78
CA GLY A 121 5.52 0.14 -14.13
C GLY A 121 4.79 0.93 -15.23
N THR A 122 3.50 1.23 -15.03
CA THR A 122 2.71 2.01 -15.99
C THR A 122 3.21 3.45 -16.05
N ALA A 123 3.56 4.03 -14.91
CA ALA A 123 4.21 5.33 -14.87
C ALA A 123 5.51 5.33 -15.68
N ALA A 124 6.34 4.27 -15.57
CA ALA A 124 7.55 4.13 -16.39
C ALA A 124 7.23 4.13 -17.89
N CYS A 125 6.29 3.30 -18.36
CA CYS A 125 5.87 3.25 -19.76
C CYS A 125 5.31 4.60 -20.27
N VAL A 126 4.58 5.34 -19.43
CA VAL A 126 4.08 6.68 -19.77
C VAL A 126 5.25 7.68 -19.85
N THR A 127 6.23 7.60 -18.96
CA THR A 127 7.39 8.50 -19.00
C THR A 127 8.33 8.24 -20.19
N GLU A 128 8.39 7.00 -20.68
CA GLU A 128 9.04 6.65 -21.94
C GLU A 128 8.34 7.35 -23.11
N LEU A 129 7.01 7.21 -23.22
CA LEU A 129 6.21 7.88 -24.25
C LEU A 129 6.36 9.41 -24.23
N LEU A 130 6.45 10.00 -23.03
CA LEU A 130 6.54 11.44 -22.83
C LEU A 130 7.98 11.97 -22.79
N ALA A 131 9.00 11.15 -23.10
CA ALA A 131 10.39 11.53 -22.95
C ALA A 131 10.75 12.83 -23.71
N ALA A 132 10.23 13.00 -24.92
CA ALA A 132 10.45 14.19 -25.75
C ALA A 132 9.81 15.48 -25.18
N ALA A 133 8.77 15.36 -24.35
CA ALA A 133 8.07 16.47 -23.71
C ALA A 133 8.39 16.58 -22.21
N ARG A 134 9.43 15.89 -21.74
CA ARG A 134 9.84 15.90 -20.34
C ARG A 134 10.12 17.34 -19.90
N GLY A 135 9.46 17.78 -18.82
CA GLY A 135 9.66 19.13 -18.28
C GLY A 135 8.77 20.22 -18.87
N THR A 136 8.07 20.01 -20.00
CA THR A 136 7.41 21.13 -20.71
C THR A 136 6.11 21.60 -20.07
N LEU A 137 5.46 20.77 -19.26
CA LEU A 137 4.18 21.06 -18.58
C LEU A 137 4.24 20.73 -17.08
N ILE A 138 5.42 20.92 -16.46
CA ILE A 138 5.56 20.74 -15.02
C ILE A 138 5.10 22.02 -14.32
N SER A 139 4.15 21.89 -13.41
CA SER A 139 3.85 22.90 -12.39
C SER A 139 4.46 22.47 -11.08
N GLU A 140 5.26 23.32 -10.45
CA GLU A 140 5.68 23.09 -9.08
C GLU A 140 4.45 23.14 -8.16
N LYS A 141 4.31 22.15 -7.28
CA LYS A 141 3.29 22.16 -6.24
C LYS A 141 3.62 23.31 -5.31
N ALA A 142 2.84 24.39 -5.41
CA ALA A 142 2.96 25.53 -4.52
C ALA A 142 2.50 25.11 -3.12
N PHE A 143 3.42 25.12 -2.16
CA PHE A 143 3.08 25.01 -0.76
C PHE A 143 2.73 26.40 -0.22
N ILE A 144 1.91 26.42 0.84
CA ILE A 144 1.70 27.64 1.62
C ILE A 144 3.05 28.01 2.25
N GLU A 145 3.33 29.31 2.36
CA GLU A 145 4.53 29.80 3.05
C GLU A 145 4.61 29.22 4.46
N GLU A 146 5.78 28.69 4.83
CA GLU A 146 5.98 28.08 6.14
C GLU A 146 5.87 29.15 7.23
N ARG A 147 4.96 28.92 8.17
CA ARG A 147 4.79 29.77 9.34
C ARG A 147 6.00 29.60 10.27
N PRO A 148 6.70 30.68 10.65
CA PRO A 148 7.72 30.61 11.70
C PRO A 148 7.10 30.23 13.03
N VAL A 149 7.72 29.30 13.77
CA VAL A 149 7.17 28.73 15.01
C VAL A 149 8.12 28.81 16.20
N GLU A 150 9.34 29.30 16.01
CA GLU A 150 10.42 29.30 17.00
C GLU A 150 10.12 30.17 18.22
N GLN A 151 9.28 31.20 18.04
CA GLN A 151 8.89 32.14 19.09
C GLN A 151 7.49 31.83 19.67
N GLU A 152 6.82 30.79 19.17
CA GLU A 152 5.50 30.40 19.66
C GLU A 152 5.62 29.44 20.85
N PRO A 153 4.70 29.49 21.83
CA PRO A 153 4.61 28.44 22.83
C PRO A 153 4.36 27.08 22.15
N LEU A 154 4.88 25.99 22.71
CA LEU A 154 4.67 24.67 22.13
C LEU A 154 3.18 24.32 22.10
N ARG A 155 2.73 23.85 20.94
CA ARG A 155 1.35 23.41 20.68
C ARG A 155 1.42 22.13 19.86
N ILE A 156 1.41 21.01 20.56
CA ILE A 156 1.58 19.67 20.00
C ILE A 156 0.20 19.05 19.74
N GLY A 157 -0.03 18.58 18.52
CA GLY A 157 -1.19 17.75 18.18
C GLY A 157 -0.79 16.28 18.06
N VAL A 158 -1.48 15.40 18.79
CA VAL A 158 -1.25 13.96 18.74
C VAL A 158 -2.40 13.27 18.00
N PHE A 159 -2.07 12.50 16.96
CA PHE A 159 -3.03 11.76 16.14
C PHE A 159 -2.74 10.26 16.25
N VAL A 160 -3.65 9.50 16.87
CA VAL A 160 -3.49 8.06 17.10
C VAL A 160 -4.28 7.27 16.04
N CYS A 161 -3.60 6.41 15.29
CA CYS A 161 -4.23 5.63 14.22
C CYS A 161 -4.75 4.29 14.75
N ASN A 162 -5.98 3.93 14.37
CA ASN A 162 -6.52 2.59 14.63
C ASN A 162 -6.00 1.54 13.63
N CYS A 163 -5.72 1.96 12.39
CA CYS A 163 -5.30 1.11 11.28
C CYS A 163 -6.23 -0.11 11.09
N GLY A 164 -7.54 0.14 11.18
CA GLY A 164 -8.56 -0.91 11.25
C GLY A 164 -8.38 -1.74 12.52
N LYS A 165 -8.11 -3.04 12.37
CA LYS A 165 -7.79 -3.94 13.50
C LYS A 165 -6.29 -4.12 13.73
N ASN A 166 -5.43 -3.53 12.90
CA ASN A 166 -3.99 -3.76 13.01
C ASN A 166 -3.40 -3.14 14.28
N ILE A 167 -3.87 -1.97 14.70
CA ILE A 167 -3.48 -1.35 15.97
C ILE A 167 -4.58 -1.57 17.00
N ALA A 168 -5.81 -1.15 16.70
CA ALA A 168 -6.95 -1.21 17.63
C ALA A 168 -7.39 -2.63 18.01
N GLY A 169 -6.92 -3.67 17.31
CA GLY A 169 -7.15 -5.06 17.72
C GLY A 169 -6.35 -5.49 18.95
N VAL A 170 -5.27 -4.77 19.28
CA VAL A 170 -4.30 -5.11 20.33
C VAL A 170 -4.11 -3.96 21.31
N VAL A 171 -3.93 -2.73 20.81
CA VAL A 171 -3.72 -1.52 21.60
C VAL A 171 -5.06 -0.84 21.87
N ASP A 172 -5.33 -0.46 23.12
CA ASP A 172 -6.46 0.41 23.46
C ASP A 172 -6.16 1.85 23.01
N VAL A 173 -6.63 2.18 21.81
CA VAL A 173 -6.42 3.48 21.18
C VAL A 173 -7.11 4.60 21.95
N GLU A 174 -8.27 4.33 22.55
CA GLU A 174 -9.02 5.31 23.34
C GLU A 174 -8.24 5.69 24.61
N GLU A 175 -7.68 4.69 25.30
CA GLU A 175 -6.84 4.91 26.47
C GLU A 175 -5.53 5.62 26.13
N VAL A 176 -4.89 5.25 25.03
CA VAL A 176 -3.67 5.91 24.54
C VAL A 176 -3.93 7.37 24.18
N LYS A 177 -5.04 7.66 23.48
CA LYS A 177 -5.46 9.04 23.15
C LYS A 177 -5.65 9.87 24.42
N LYS A 178 -6.40 9.35 25.40
CA LYS A 178 -6.62 10.02 26.69
C LYS A 178 -5.32 10.28 27.43
N TYR A 179 -4.41 9.30 27.46
CA TYR A 179 -3.09 9.47 28.06
C TYR A 179 -2.29 10.58 27.38
N ALA A 180 -2.23 10.57 26.04
CA ALA A 180 -1.49 11.57 25.28
C ALA A 180 -1.97 13.00 25.54
N ALA A 181 -3.28 13.20 25.78
CA ALA A 181 -3.85 14.50 26.15
C ALA A 181 -3.36 15.03 27.51
N THR A 182 -2.78 14.19 28.36
CA THR A 182 -2.22 14.60 29.68
C THR A 182 -0.75 15.00 29.61
N LEU A 183 -0.10 14.82 28.46
CA LEU A 183 1.32 15.12 28.29
C LEU A 183 1.55 16.64 28.14
N PRO A 184 2.72 17.16 28.58
CA PRO A 184 3.05 18.58 28.43
C PRO A 184 2.92 19.07 26.99
N ASP A 185 2.41 20.29 26.84
CA ASP A 185 2.26 21.02 25.57
C ASP A 185 1.35 20.35 24.51
N VAL A 186 0.73 19.21 24.83
CA VAL A 186 -0.29 18.59 23.97
C VAL A 186 -1.59 19.36 24.11
N VAL A 187 -1.97 20.07 23.05
CA VAL A 187 -3.20 20.88 23.03
C VAL A 187 -4.40 20.11 22.48
N ILE A 188 -4.14 19.10 21.64
CA ILE A 188 -5.16 18.21 21.10
C ILE A 188 -4.60 16.79 20.95
N SER A 189 -5.42 15.81 21.30
CA SER A 189 -5.16 14.39 21.09
C SER A 189 -6.42 13.74 20.53
N THR A 190 -6.34 13.18 19.33
CA THR A 190 -7.46 12.55 18.65
C THR A 190 -7.07 11.21 18.03
N ASP A 191 -8.05 10.39 17.69
CA ASP A 191 -7.84 9.14 16.99
C ASP A 191 -8.62 9.10 15.67
N ASN A 192 -8.10 8.35 14.70
CA ASN A 192 -8.71 8.19 13.38
C ASN A 192 -8.63 6.73 12.92
N LEU A 193 -9.55 6.31 12.04
CA LEU A 193 -9.57 4.93 11.56
C LEU A 193 -8.30 4.61 10.73
N TYR A 194 -7.95 5.51 9.80
CA TYR A 194 -6.77 5.40 8.94
C TYR A 194 -6.13 6.78 8.77
N SER A 195 -5.09 7.10 9.55
CA SER A 195 -4.42 8.41 9.47
C SER A 195 -3.84 8.76 8.09
N CYS A 196 -3.57 7.75 7.25
CA CYS A 196 -3.06 7.94 5.90
C CYS A 196 -4.15 8.19 4.85
N SER A 197 -5.45 8.10 5.19
CA SER A 197 -6.52 8.39 4.23
C SER A 197 -6.59 9.88 3.89
N GLU A 198 -7.06 10.19 2.68
CA GLU A 198 -7.19 11.57 2.19
C GLU A 198 -8.06 12.43 3.12
N ASP A 199 -9.21 11.91 3.54
CA ASP A 199 -10.11 12.59 4.49
C ASP A 199 -9.42 12.92 5.82
N THR A 200 -8.59 12.00 6.33
CA THR A 200 -7.90 12.23 7.61
C THR A 200 -6.73 13.19 7.43
N GLN A 201 -6.04 13.18 6.29
CA GLN A 201 -5.02 14.19 6.00
C GLN A 201 -5.64 15.59 5.93
N ALA A 202 -6.82 15.74 5.32
CA ALA A 202 -7.56 17.00 5.32
C ALA A 202 -7.89 17.44 6.76
N LEU A 203 -8.40 16.53 7.60
CA LEU A 203 -8.68 16.81 9.01
C LEU A 203 -7.43 17.23 9.80
N ILE A 204 -6.28 16.57 9.57
CA ILE A 204 -5.01 16.93 10.21
C ILE A 204 -4.61 18.35 9.82
N LYS A 205 -4.72 18.72 8.53
CA LYS A 205 -4.43 20.08 8.04
C LYS A 205 -5.33 21.12 8.70
N GLU A 206 -6.63 20.87 8.72
CA GLU A 206 -7.61 21.76 9.36
C GLU A 206 -7.31 21.91 10.86
N THR A 207 -6.97 20.81 11.54
CA THR A 207 -6.62 20.81 12.97
C THR A 207 -5.35 21.64 13.23
N ILE A 208 -4.33 21.52 12.37
CA ILE A 208 -3.11 22.32 12.47
C ILE A 208 -3.43 23.81 12.45
N VAL A 209 -4.28 24.24 11.53
CA VAL A 209 -4.69 25.64 11.39
C VAL A 209 -5.57 26.10 12.56
N ASN A 210 -6.63 25.35 12.85
CA ASN A 210 -7.64 25.70 13.85
C ASN A 210 -7.05 25.76 15.27
N GLU A 211 -6.25 24.75 15.63
CA GLU A 211 -5.61 24.66 16.94
C GLU A 211 -4.25 25.37 16.99
N ARG A 212 -3.82 26.00 15.89
CA ARG A 212 -2.51 26.66 15.75
C ARG A 212 -1.36 25.76 16.17
N LEU A 213 -1.39 24.49 15.76
CA LEU A 213 -0.35 23.51 16.11
C LEU A 213 0.97 23.92 15.48
N ASN A 214 2.06 23.76 16.22
CA ASN A 214 3.41 23.95 15.70
C ASN A 214 4.27 22.68 15.77
N ARG A 215 3.73 21.59 16.34
CA ARG A 215 4.31 20.25 16.28
C ARG A 215 3.21 19.23 16.06
N VAL A 216 3.51 18.20 15.28
CA VAL A 216 2.57 17.12 14.98
C VAL A 216 3.21 15.79 15.38
N VAL A 217 2.47 14.97 16.12
CA VAL A 217 2.87 13.61 16.46
C VAL A 217 1.84 12.64 15.89
N VAL A 218 2.26 11.70 15.05
CA VAL A 218 1.37 10.70 14.45
C VAL A 218 1.74 9.31 14.94
N ALA A 219 0.92 8.75 15.83
CA ALA A 219 1.13 7.41 16.36
C ALA A 219 0.42 6.37 15.49
N ALA A 220 1.18 5.68 14.65
CA ALA A 220 0.65 4.79 13.63
C ALA A 220 1.64 3.67 13.26
N CYS A 221 1.95 3.58 11.96
CA CYS A 221 2.86 2.60 11.38
C CYS A 221 4.32 3.08 11.39
N THR A 222 5.19 2.32 10.73
CA THR A 222 6.59 2.69 10.55
C THR A 222 6.78 3.99 9.76
N PRO A 223 7.68 4.90 10.20
CA PRO A 223 8.02 6.11 9.45
C PRO A 223 8.53 5.81 8.04
N ARG A 224 9.19 4.65 7.87
CA ARG A 224 9.70 4.20 6.55
C ARG A 224 8.64 4.13 5.46
N THR A 225 7.36 4.00 5.82
CA THR A 225 6.26 3.89 4.85
C THR A 225 5.56 5.23 4.63
N HIS A 226 5.21 5.96 5.69
CA HIS A 226 4.30 7.12 5.58
C HIS A 226 4.85 8.43 6.15
N GLU A 227 6.11 8.48 6.62
CA GLU A 227 6.70 9.76 7.06
C GLU A 227 6.68 10.82 5.95
N PRO A 228 7.07 10.51 4.69
CA PRO A 228 6.97 11.48 3.60
C PRO A 228 5.55 12.02 3.39
N LEU A 229 4.53 11.17 3.58
CA LEU A 229 3.12 11.56 3.45
C LEU A 229 2.74 12.60 4.49
N PHE A 230 3.02 12.34 5.77
CA PHE A 230 2.69 13.29 6.83
C PHE A 230 3.55 14.55 6.78
N GLN A 231 4.80 14.44 6.31
CA GLN A 231 5.64 15.60 6.02
C GLN A 231 5.00 16.50 4.96
N GLU A 232 4.47 15.95 3.88
CA GLU A 232 3.70 16.73 2.90
C GLU A 232 2.40 17.28 3.49
N THR A 233 1.66 16.49 4.27
CA THR A 233 0.40 16.94 4.91
C THR A 233 0.62 18.19 5.76
N ILE A 234 1.66 18.21 6.60
CA ILE A 234 1.90 19.37 7.48
C ILE A 234 2.44 20.59 6.70
N ARG A 235 3.19 20.38 5.60
CA ARG A 235 3.63 21.46 4.70
C ARG A 235 2.46 22.14 4.01
N GLU A 236 1.45 21.36 3.60
CA GLU A 236 0.21 21.92 3.05
C GLU A 236 -0.58 22.75 4.08
N ALA A 237 -0.32 22.56 5.37
CA ALA A 237 -0.87 23.39 6.44
C ALA A 237 0.08 24.54 6.87
N GLY A 238 1.18 24.77 6.15
CA GLY A 238 2.14 25.83 6.43
C GLY A 238 3.12 25.52 7.57
N LEU A 239 3.38 24.26 7.91
CA LEU A 239 4.44 23.86 8.85
C LEU A 239 5.65 23.28 8.12
N ASN A 240 6.83 23.57 8.64
CA ASN A 240 8.06 22.93 8.17
C ASN A 240 7.98 21.41 8.32
N ARG A 241 8.41 20.69 7.28
CA ARG A 241 8.29 19.23 7.20
C ARG A 241 8.97 18.48 8.35
N CYS A 242 9.99 19.05 8.97
CA CYS A 242 10.69 18.38 10.07
C CYS A 242 9.87 18.39 11.36
N LEU A 243 8.82 19.21 11.47
CA LEU A 243 8.01 19.39 12.68
C LEU A 243 6.96 18.30 12.91
N VAL A 244 7.00 17.20 12.14
CA VAL A 244 6.23 15.98 12.39
C VAL A 244 7.12 14.88 12.94
N GLU A 245 6.65 14.20 14.00
CA GLU A 245 7.26 13.00 14.53
C GLU A 245 6.28 11.81 14.40
N MET A 246 6.71 10.74 13.74
CA MET A 246 5.94 9.51 13.67
C MET A 246 6.30 8.53 14.79
N VAL A 247 5.30 7.93 15.42
CA VAL A 247 5.45 6.93 16.48
C VAL A 247 4.98 5.58 15.97
N ASN A 248 5.88 4.61 15.93
CA ASN A 248 5.57 3.27 15.42
C ASN A 248 4.92 2.40 16.50
N ILE A 249 3.60 2.50 16.63
CA ILE A 249 2.79 1.69 17.55
C ILE A 249 2.18 0.45 16.87
N ARG A 250 2.50 0.21 15.59
CA ARG A 250 2.04 -0.96 14.84
C ARG A 250 3.12 -2.03 14.72
N ASP A 251 4.06 -1.81 13.82
CA ASP A 251 5.10 -2.76 13.46
C ASP A 251 6.02 -3.08 14.66
N GLN A 252 6.22 -2.11 15.56
CA GLN A 252 7.04 -2.26 16.76
C GLN A 252 6.22 -2.44 18.05
N CYS A 253 4.88 -2.52 17.98
CA CYS A 253 4.06 -2.74 19.16
C CYS A 253 2.89 -3.68 18.86
N SER A 254 1.78 -3.21 18.28
CA SER A 254 0.57 -4.02 18.14
C SER A 254 0.79 -5.37 17.43
N TRP A 255 1.60 -5.42 16.38
CA TRP A 255 1.84 -6.66 15.62
C TRP A 255 2.73 -7.66 16.33
N VAL A 256 3.63 -7.21 17.20
CA VAL A 256 4.58 -8.09 17.90
C VAL A 256 4.10 -8.47 19.30
N HIS A 257 3.10 -7.77 19.84
CA HIS A 257 2.56 -7.93 21.19
C HIS A 257 1.09 -8.34 21.19
N ALA A 258 0.65 -9.08 20.17
CA ALA A 258 -0.76 -9.41 19.95
C ALA A 258 -1.44 -10.15 21.12
N HIS A 259 -0.65 -10.80 21.98
CA HIS A 259 -1.11 -11.56 23.15
C HIS A 259 -0.96 -10.81 24.48
N GLU A 260 -0.33 -9.63 24.48
CA GLU A 260 0.02 -8.83 25.67
C GLU A 260 -0.60 -7.43 25.53
N LYS A 261 -1.94 -7.36 25.48
CA LYS A 261 -2.66 -6.14 25.09
C LYS A 261 -2.48 -4.98 26.05
N GLU A 262 -2.46 -5.26 27.35
CA GLU A 262 -2.28 -4.25 28.39
C GLU A 262 -0.87 -3.65 28.29
N GLU A 263 0.14 -4.50 28.13
CA GLU A 263 1.54 -4.13 27.96
C GLU A 263 1.78 -3.42 26.63
N ALA A 264 1.11 -3.84 25.55
CA ALA A 264 1.16 -3.17 24.25
C ALA A 264 0.56 -1.75 24.34
N THR A 265 -0.52 -1.59 25.09
CA THR A 265 -1.15 -0.30 25.35
C THR A 265 -0.22 0.59 26.17
N GLN A 266 0.36 0.06 27.24
CA GLN A 266 1.33 0.79 28.06
C GLN A 266 2.59 1.18 27.27
N LYS A 267 3.13 0.27 26.47
CA LYS A 267 4.26 0.55 25.57
C LYS A 267 3.90 1.66 24.57
N SER A 268 2.69 1.67 24.02
CA SER A 268 2.24 2.71 23.08
C SER A 268 2.19 4.08 23.74
N LYS A 269 1.72 4.17 25.00
CA LYS A 269 1.77 5.39 25.81
C LYS A 269 3.21 5.89 26.00
N ASP A 270 4.13 4.99 26.36
CA ASP A 270 5.52 5.34 26.58
C ASP A 270 6.21 5.82 25.29
N LEU A 271 5.96 5.15 24.16
CA LEU A 271 6.47 5.54 22.85
C LEU A 271 5.97 6.94 22.44
N ILE A 272 4.69 7.24 22.68
CA ILE A 272 4.12 8.56 22.40
C ILE A 272 4.71 9.61 23.34
N ARG A 273 4.87 9.32 24.63
CA ARG A 273 5.54 10.24 25.58
C ARG A 273 6.95 10.59 25.11
N MET A 274 7.72 9.60 24.66
CA MET A 274 9.07 9.82 24.12
C MET A 274 9.03 10.71 22.87
N ALA A 275 8.08 10.46 21.96
CA ALA A 275 7.92 11.25 20.74
C ALA A 275 7.48 12.69 21.01
N VAL A 276 6.55 12.90 21.95
CA VAL A 276 6.12 14.25 22.39
C VAL A 276 7.30 15.02 22.99
N ALA A 277 8.10 14.37 23.84
CA ALA A 277 9.31 14.98 24.40
C ALA A 277 10.33 15.36 23.30
N LYS A 278 10.52 14.50 22.30
CA LYS A 278 11.37 14.79 21.13
C LYS A 278 10.79 15.94 20.31
N ALA A 279 9.49 15.91 20.00
CA ALA A 279 8.81 16.91 19.19
C ALA A 279 8.96 18.33 19.76
N GLY A 280 8.94 18.48 21.09
CA GLY A 280 9.19 19.76 21.75
C GLY A 280 10.58 20.36 21.50
N LEU A 281 11.56 19.55 21.06
CA LEU A 281 12.93 19.99 20.78
C LEU A 281 13.26 20.06 19.28
N ILE A 282 12.40 19.54 18.42
CA ILE A 282 12.61 19.58 16.97
C ILE A 282 12.60 21.03 16.50
N GLN A 283 13.54 21.36 15.61
CA GLN A 283 13.64 22.64 14.92
C GLN A 283 13.27 22.46 13.44
N PRO A 284 12.71 23.49 12.80
CA PRO A 284 12.55 23.48 11.36
C PRO A 284 13.93 23.41 10.70
N LEU A 285 14.05 22.62 9.63
CA LEU A 285 15.28 22.48 8.86
C LEU A 285 15.00 22.72 7.39
N ASP A 286 15.95 23.33 6.71
CA ASP A 286 15.95 23.48 5.26
C ASP A 286 16.37 22.17 4.59
N GLU A 287 15.74 21.86 3.46
CA GLU A 287 16.16 20.74 2.63
C GLU A 287 17.39 21.11 1.80
N PRO A 288 18.49 20.34 1.89
CA PRO A 288 19.59 20.53 0.96
C PRO A 288 19.16 20.11 -0.45
N VAL A 289 19.33 21.03 -1.40
CA VAL A 289 19.20 20.71 -2.83
C VAL A 289 20.50 20.07 -3.28
N ILE A 290 20.41 18.88 -3.87
CA ILE A 290 21.56 18.12 -4.37
C ILE A 290 21.35 17.84 -5.85
N ASP A 291 22.39 18.09 -6.66
CA ASP A 291 22.36 17.80 -8.08
C ASP A 291 22.38 16.28 -8.33
N VAL A 292 21.48 15.83 -9.20
CA VAL A 292 21.40 14.43 -9.62
C VAL A 292 22.03 14.29 -11.01
N VAL A 293 23.02 13.40 -11.12
CA VAL A 293 23.59 13.02 -12.42
C VAL A 293 22.56 12.16 -13.16
N PRO A 294 22.10 12.55 -14.37
CA PRO A 294 21.00 11.89 -15.08
C PRO A 294 21.46 10.61 -15.79
N ARG A 295 21.98 9.65 -15.01
CA ARG A 295 22.49 8.35 -15.48
C ARG A 295 22.06 7.25 -14.53
N GLY A 296 21.72 6.08 -15.07
CA GLY A 296 21.33 4.91 -14.28
C GLY A 296 22.38 3.80 -14.32
N LEU A 297 22.50 3.07 -13.21
CA LEU A 297 23.25 1.81 -13.14
C LEU A 297 22.29 0.67 -12.81
N VAL A 298 22.21 -0.32 -13.68
CA VAL A 298 21.43 -1.54 -13.50
C VAL A 298 22.38 -2.70 -13.26
N ILE A 299 22.16 -3.43 -12.16
CA ILE A 299 22.98 -4.57 -11.77
C ILE A 299 22.16 -5.86 -11.94
N GLY A 300 22.61 -6.73 -12.84
CA GLY A 300 21.98 -7.99 -13.21
C GLY A 300 21.25 -7.90 -14.56
N GLY A 301 21.75 -8.62 -15.56
CA GLY A 301 21.23 -8.70 -16.92
C GLY A 301 20.12 -9.73 -17.11
N GLY A 302 19.30 -10.01 -16.08
CA GLY A 302 18.09 -10.83 -16.22
C GLY A 302 16.93 -10.03 -16.82
N LEU A 303 15.75 -10.66 -16.97
CA LEU A 303 14.55 -10.01 -17.51
C LEU A 303 14.27 -8.64 -16.87
N ALA A 304 14.21 -8.56 -15.54
CA ALA A 304 13.95 -7.31 -14.82
C ALA A 304 15.00 -6.22 -15.08
N GLY A 305 16.29 -6.58 -15.12
CA GLY A 305 17.35 -5.61 -15.36
C GLY A 305 17.42 -5.15 -16.81
N MET A 306 17.22 -6.06 -17.77
CA MET A 306 17.13 -5.67 -19.19
C MET A 306 15.92 -4.74 -19.42
N THR A 307 14.75 -5.05 -18.87
CA THR A 307 13.58 -4.18 -18.95
C THR A 307 13.84 -2.81 -18.33
N ALA A 308 14.47 -2.74 -17.15
CA ALA A 308 14.82 -1.47 -16.52
C ALA A 308 15.84 -0.67 -17.33
N ALA A 309 16.86 -1.32 -17.89
CA ALA A 309 17.88 -0.67 -18.71
C ALA A 309 17.29 -0.09 -20.02
N LEU A 310 16.42 -0.86 -20.68
CA LEU A 310 15.69 -0.41 -21.86
C LEU A 310 14.77 0.77 -21.52
N SER A 311 14.01 0.68 -20.42
CA SER A 311 13.15 1.78 -19.95
C SER A 311 13.91 3.09 -19.73
N LEU A 312 15.12 3.02 -19.15
CA LEU A 312 15.98 4.20 -19.00
C LEU A 312 16.48 4.74 -20.34
N ALA A 313 16.87 3.86 -21.26
CA ALA A 313 17.36 4.24 -22.58
C ALA A 313 16.27 4.89 -23.45
N GLU A 314 15.06 4.34 -23.46
CA GLU A 314 13.89 4.91 -24.16
C GLU A 314 13.50 6.29 -23.60
N GLN A 315 13.80 6.52 -22.33
CA GLN A 315 13.64 7.83 -21.69
C GLN A 315 14.76 8.83 -22.01
N GLY A 316 15.77 8.44 -22.79
CA GLY A 316 16.92 9.26 -23.14
C GLY A 316 17.98 9.37 -22.04
N LEU A 317 17.95 8.50 -21.04
CA LEU A 317 18.93 8.48 -19.95
C LEU A 317 20.07 7.52 -20.28
N GLU A 318 21.30 7.92 -20.00
CA GLU A 318 22.46 7.03 -20.11
C GLU A 318 22.34 5.91 -19.07
N CYS A 319 22.48 4.65 -19.50
CA CYS A 319 22.33 3.49 -18.64
C CYS A 319 23.55 2.56 -18.75
N TYR A 320 24.08 2.16 -17.59
CA TYR A 320 25.09 1.12 -17.47
C TYR A 320 24.40 -0.18 -17.01
N LEU A 321 24.47 -1.24 -17.80
CA LEU A 321 24.00 -2.57 -17.41
C LEU A 321 25.19 -3.47 -17.08
N VAL A 322 25.28 -3.93 -15.84
CA VAL A 322 26.36 -4.80 -15.36
C VAL A 322 25.81 -6.19 -15.10
N GLU A 323 26.25 -7.17 -15.88
CA GLU A 323 25.93 -8.58 -15.69
C GLU A 323 27.15 -9.36 -15.19
N ARG A 324 26.93 -10.25 -14.21
CA ARG A 324 27.99 -11.06 -13.60
C ARG A 324 28.52 -12.12 -14.57
N THR A 325 27.63 -12.70 -15.37
CA THR A 325 27.96 -13.76 -16.34
C THR A 325 28.25 -13.18 -17.72
N THR A 326 28.63 -14.05 -18.66
CA THR A 326 28.94 -13.64 -20.04
C THR A 326 27.70 -13.46 -20.93
N LYS A 327 26.50 -13.72 -20.41
CA LYS A 327 25.25 -13.67 -21.18
C LYS A 327 24.14 -12.96 -20.40
N LEU A 328 23.40 -12.11 -21.08
CA LEU A 328 22.14 -11.57 -20.57
C LEU A 328 21.03 -12.64 -20.61
N GLY A 329 19.91 -12.40 -19.94
CA GLY A 329 18.72 -13.25 -19.89
C GLY A 329 18.45 -13.90 -18.54
N GLY A 330 19.49 -14.18 -17.76
CA GLY A 330 19.36 -14.79 -16.43
C GLY A 330 18.51 -16.07 -16.45
N ASN A 331 17.51 -16.17 -15.57
CA ASN A 331 16.63 -17.34 -15.49
C ASN A 331 15.75 -17.55 -16.73
N LEU A 332 15.60 -16.54 -17.59
CA LEU A 332 14.75 -16.66 -18.77
C LEU A 332 15.27 -17.75 -19.72
N HIS A 333 16.58 -18.00 -19.76
CA HIS A 333 17.18 -19.12 -20.52
C HIS A 333 16.62 -20.51 -20.17
N ASN A 334 16.05 -20.66 -18.98
CA ASN A 334 15.54 -21.95 -18.49
C ASN A 334 14.02 -22.09 -18.70
N ILE A 335 13.35 -21.12 -19.34
CA ILE A 335 11.89 -21.10 -19.53
C ILE A 335 11.58 -21.12 -21.03
N HIS A 336 11.12 -22.27 -21.53
CA HIS A 336 10.86 -22.48 -22.95
C HIS A 336 9.40 -22.30 -23.37
N TYR A 337 8.47 -22.39 -22.41
CA TYR A 337 7.05 -22.23 -22.67
C TYR A 337 6.34 -21.65 -21.45
N THR A 338 5.35 -20.80 -21.70
CA THR A 338 4.46 -20.23 -20.69
C THR A 338 3.25 -21.14 -20.50
N LEU A 339 2.42 -20.88 -19.49
CA LEU A 339 1.16 -21.62 -19.28
C LEU A 339 0.19 -21.46 -20.46
N GLU A 340 0.35 -20.40 -21.25
CA GLU A 340 -0.44 -20.06 -22.43
C GLU A 340 0.21 -20.53 -23.73
N GLY A 341 1.36 -21.20 -23.65
CA GLY A 341 2.07 -21.80 -24.79
C GLY A 341 3.00 -20.86 -25.55
N GLU A 342 3.21 -19.63 -25.07
CA GLU A 342 4.17 -18.69 -25.68
C GLU A 342 5.61 -19.09 -25.35
N ASN A 343 6.57 -18.74 -26.21
CA ASN A 343 7.99 -19.05 -26.05
C ASN A 343 8.77 -17.82 -25.54
N PRO A 344 9.17 -17.76 -24.26
CA PRO A 344 9.94 -16.64 -23.73
C PRO A 344 11.33 -16.46 -24.37
N GLN A 345 11.86 -17.50 -25.02
CA GLN A 345 13.16 -17.41 -25.70
C GLN A 345 13.13 -16.43 -26.88
N ASP A 346 11.95 -16.16 -27.47
CA ASP A 346 11.82 -15.24 -28.59
C ASP A 346 12.17 -13.79 -28.21
N TYR A 347 12.19 -13.49 -26.91
CA TYR A 347 12.50 -12.19 -26.32
C TYR A 347 13.96 -12.07 -25.82
N LEU A 348 14.79 -13.11 -25.97
CA LEU A 348 16.21 -13.13 -25.59
C LEU A 348 17.17 -12.76 -26.74
N LYS A 349 16.67 -12.10 -27.78
CA LYS A 349 17.44 -11.84 -29.01
C LYS A 349 18.45 -10.72 -28.89
#